data_AF-A0A920UDD8-F1
#
_entry.id   AF-A0A920UDD8-F1
#
_cell.length_a   1.000
_cell.length_b   1.000
_cell.length_c   1.000
_cell.angle_alpha   90.00
_cell.angle_beta   90.00
_cell.angle_gamma   90.00
#
_symmetry.space_group_name_H-M   'P 1'
#
loop_
_entity.id
_entity.type
_entity.pdbx_description
1 polymer ?
#
loop_
_entity_poly.entity_id
_entity_poly.type
_entity_poly.pdbx_seq_one_letter_code
_entity_poly.pdbx_strand_id
1 'polypeptide(L)'
;MDVSIPKSKMTVITGVSGSGKTSLAFDTIFAEGQARYLESLSTYARSFLGRMDKAPVDAIDGLSPAIAINQKSTGSNPRSTVATTTEIYDYLRLLYARIGKAHCPKTGKPLIGYIFKQCCCLLY
;
A
#
# COMPACT_ATOMS: atom_id res chain seq x y z
N MET A 1 -0.39 -0.98 -33.04
CA MET A 1 -1.86 -0.90 -32.80
C MET A 1 -2.10 0.48 -32.23
N ASP A 2 -3.01 1.24 -32.82
CA ASP A 2 -3.32 2.58 -32.35
C ASP A 2 -4.64 2.55 -31.57
N VAL A 3 -4.64 3.12 -30.37
CA VAL A 3 -5.81 3.16 -29.49
C VAL A 3 -5.94 4.54 -28.89
N SER A 4 -7.16 5.08 -28.87
CA SER A 4 -7.50 6.32 -28.17
C SER A 4 -8.41 6.00 -27.00
N ILE A 5 -7.97 6.33 -25.78
CA ILE A 5 -8.72 6.11 -24.54
C ILE A 5 -9.17 7.47 -24.01
N PRO A 6 -10.49 7.69 -23.79
CA PRO A 6 -10.97 8.94 -23.24
C PRO A 6 -10.55 9.09 -21.76
N LYS A 7 -9.97 10.24 -21.42
CA LYS A 7 -9.59 10.56 -20.03
C LYS A 7 -10.83 10.79 -19.15
N SER A 8 -10.67 10.54 -17.85
CA SER A 8 -11.70 10.77 -16.82
C SER A 8 -13.01 10.03 -17.07
N LYS A 9 -12.95 8.89 -17.78
CA LYS A 9 -14.08 8.01 -18.01
C LYS A 9 -13.73 6.59 -17.60
N MET A 10 -14.75 5.85 -17.15
CA MET A 10 -14.64 4.41 -16.95
C MET A 10 -14.56 3.72 -18.32
N THR A 11 -13.37 3.28 -18.70
CA THR A 11 -13.14 2.53 -19.94
C THR A 11 -12.97 1.05 -19.63
N VAL A 12 -13.71 0.20 -20.34
CA VAL A 12 -13.64 -1.26 -20.19
C VAL A 12 -13.02 -1.86 -21.45
N ILE A 13 -11.98 -2.68 -21.29
CA ILE A 13 -11.32 -3.40 -22.39
C ILE A 13 -11.88 -4.82 -22.45
N THR A 14 -12.56 -5.17 -23.54
CA THR A 14 -13.24 -6.47 -23.73
C THR A 14 -12.70 -7.24 -24.94
N GLY A 15 -12.92 -8.56 -24.99
CA GLY A 15 -12.46 -9.42 -26.09
C GLY A 15 -12.17 -10.86 -25.66
N VAL A 16 -11.92 -11.76 -26.61
CA VAL A 16 -11.67 -13.20 -26.38
C VAL A 16 -10.38 -13.47 -25.61
N SER A 17 -10.30 -14.56 -24.83
CA SER A 17 -9.06 -14.92 -24.11
C SER A 17 -7.86 -14.95 -25.06
N GLY A 18 -6.71 -14.41 -24.62
CA GLY A 18 -5.51 -14.28 -25.47
C GLY A 18 -5.50 -13.10 -26.45
N SER A 19 -6.56 -12.30 -26.55
CA SER A 19 -6.60 -11.13 -27.47
C SER A 19 -5.70 -9.95 -27.07
N GLY A 20 -4.78 -10.11 -26.13
CA GLY A 20 -3.85 -9.07 -25.70
C GLY A 20 -4.41 -8.00 -24.74
N LYS A 21 -5.62 -8.17 -24.17
CA LYS A 21 -6.20 -7.18 -23.22
C LYS A 21 -5.33 -6.94 -21.99
N THR A 22 -4.88 -8.03 -21.38
CA THR A 22 -4.02 -7.98 -20.20
C THR A 22 -2.70 -7.33 -20.53
N SER A 23 -2.13 -7.61 -21.71
CA SER A 23 -0.88 -6.98 -22.15
C SER A 23 -1.04 -5.49 -22.47
N LEU A 24 -2.14 -5.10 -23.10
CA LEU A 24 -2.44 -3.68 -23.32
C LEU A 24 -2.63 -2.94 -21.98
N ALA A 25 -3.36 -3.53 -21.02
CA ALA A 25 -3.65 -2.90 -19.74
C ALA A 25 -2.43 -2.84 -18.80
N PHE A 26 -1.75 -3.97 -18.60
CA PHE A 26 -0.70 -4.11 -17.59
C PHE A 26 0.71 -3.91 -18.17
N ASP A 27 1.03 -4.59 -19.26
CA ASP A 27 2.38 -4.58 -19.82
C ASP A 27 2.67 -3.28 -20.60
N THR A 28 1.63 -2.57 -21.02
CA THR A 28 1.74 -1.32 -21.79
C THR A 28 1.30 -0.10 -20.99
N ILE A 29 -0.01 0.06 -20.74
CA ILE A 29 -0.56 1.27 -20.11
C ILE A 29 -0.04 1.44 -18.69
N PHE A 30 -0.13 0.39 -17.87
CA PHE A 30 0.33 0.46 -16.48
C PHE A 30 1.86 0.60 -16.38
N ALA A 31 2.63 -0.22 -17.13
CA ALA A 31 4.09 -0.15 -17.13
C ALA A 31 4.59 1.26 -17.49
N GLU A 32 4.05 1.86 -18.56
CA GLU A 32 4.45 3.20 -18.98
C GLU A 32 3.98 4.28 -18.02
N GLY A 33 2.78 4.14 -17.44
CA GLY A 33 2.26 5.07 -16.44
C GLY A 33 3.08 5.06 -15.15
N GLN A 34 3.59 3.89 -14.76
CA GLN A 34 4.48 3.73 -13.62
C GLN A 34 5.89 4.26 -13.92
N ALA A 35 6.45 3.98 -15.10
CA ALA A 35 7.76 4.47 -15.52
C ALA A 35 7.83 6.01 -15.51
N ARG A 36 6.82 6.69 -16.09
CA ARG A 36 6.73 8.16 -16.09
C ARG A 36 6.60 8.75 -14.69
N TYR A 37 5.84 8.10 -13.81
CA TYR A 37 5.73 8.54 -12.42
C TYR A 37 7.08 8.48 -11.72
N LEU A 38 7.86 7.40 -11.89
CA LEU A 38 9.20 7.29 -11.32
C LEU A 38 10.19 8.28 -11.92
N GLU A 39 10.07 8.61 -13.21
CA GLU A 39 10.90 9.63 -13.86
C GLU A 39 10.70 11.03 -13.23
N SER A 40 9.51 11.30 -12.69
CA SER A 40 9.22 12.56 -11.98
C SER A 40 9.82 12.67 -10.58
N LEU A 41 10.34 11.57 -10.02
CA LEU A 41 10.95 11.54 -8.69
C LEU A 41 12.39 12.06 -8.70
N SER A 42 12.87 12.44 -7.51
CA SER A 42 14.25 12.90 -7.33
C SER A 42 15.26 11.84 -7.80
N THR A 43 16.43 12.30 -8.25
CA THR A 43 17.53 11.43 -8.68
C THR A 43 17.91 10.40 -7.60
N TYR A 44 17.82 10.81 -6.32
CA TYR A 44 18.03 9.94 -5.17
C TYR A 44 16.93 8.87 -5.03
N ALA A 45 15.66 9.20 -5.18
CA ALA A 45 14.58 8.20 -5.12
C ALA A 45 14.71 7.17 -6.26
N ARG A 46 15.12 7.62 -7.45
CA ARG A 46 15.35 6.76 -8.61
C ARG A 46 16.47 5.74 -8.43
N SER A 47 17.49 6.02 -7.62
CA SER A 47 18.55 5.04 -7.36
C SER A 47 18.07 3.83 -6.54
N PHE A 48 17.02 3.97 -5.74
CA PHE A 48 16.46 2.89 -4.92
C PHE A 48 15.38 2.07 -5.65
N LEU A 49 14.65 2.70 -6.55
CA LEU A 49 13.47 2.09 -7.18
C LEU A 49 13.81 1.25 -8.42
N GLY A 50 15.09 1.21 -8.81
CA GLY A 50 15.57 0.50 -9.99
C GLY A 50 15.16 1.19 -11.30
N ARG A 51 15.81 0.82 -12.40
CA ARG A 51 15.33 1.19 -13.74
C ARG A 51 14.13 0.31 -14.05
N MET A 52 12.97 0.91 -14.24
CA MET A 52 11.86 0.22 -14.87
C MET A 52 12.08 0.19 -16.38
N ASP A 53 11.92 -0.98 -16.98
CA ASP A 53 11.92 -1.12 -18.43
C ASP A 53 10.70 -0.38 -18.99
N LYS A 54 10.93 0.46 -20.00
CA LYS A 54 9.86 1.12 -20.74
C LYS A 54 9.09 0.07 -21.53
N ALA A 55 7.78 0.24 -21.63
CA ALA A 55 6.96 -0.61 -22.48
C ALA A 55 7.41 -0.45 -23.95
N PRO A 56 7.34 -1.51 -24.78
CA PRO A 56 7.69 -1.44 -26.20
C PRO A 56 6.59 -0.71 -26.99
N VAL A 57 6.56 0.61 -26.89
CA VAL A 57 5.60 1.48 -27.58
C VAL A 57 6.31 2.60 -28.33
N ASP A 58 5.78 2.94 -29.51
CA ASP A 58 6.33 4.03 -30.32
C ASP A 58 6.07 5.39 -29.67
N ALA A 59 4.83 5.65 -29.27
CA ALA A 59 4.43 6.87 -28.57
C ALA A 59 3.17 6.66 -27.73
N ILE A 60 3.13 7.27 -26.56
CA ILE A 60 1.93 7.42 -25.73
C ILE A 60 1.91 8.86 -25.21
N ASP A 61 0.80 9.56 -25.39
CA ASP A 61 0.62 10.91 -24.83
C ASP A 61 -0.55 10.95 -23.86
N GLY A 62 -0.47 11.88 -22.91
CA GLY A 62 -1.56 12.18 -21.99
C GLY A 62 -1.79 11.15 -20.89
N LEU A 63 -0.85 10.22 -20.66
CA LEU A 63 -0.95 9.21 -19.62
C LEU A 63 -0.71 9.82 -18.23
N SER A 64 -1.64 9.58 -17.31
CA SER A 64 -1.50 9.91 -15.89
C SER A 64 -0.73 8.81 -15.14
N PRO A 65 -0.16 9.08 -13.95
CA PRO A 65 0.37 8.04 -13.09
C PRO A 65 -0.64 6.91 -12.92
N ALA A 66 -0.21 5.68 -13.18
CA ALA A 66 -1.09 4.53 -13.21
C ALA A 66 -0.94 3.70 -11.93
N ILE A 67 -2.08 3.20 -11.42
CA ILE A 67 -2.13 2.25 -10.31
C ILE A 67 -2.86 1.00 -10.81
N ALA A 68 -2.17 -0.15 -10.74
CA ALA A 68 -2.74 -1.43 -11.07
C ALA A 68 -3.34 -2.09 -9.82
N ILE A 69 -4.62 -2.45 -9.91
CA ILE A 69 -5.29 -3.30 -8.92
C ILE A 69 -5.49 -4.66 -9.59
N ASN A 70 -4.79 -5.68 -9.10
CA ASN A 70 -4.89 -7.05 -9.62
C ASN A 70 -5.30 -8.03 -8.52
N GLN A 71 -5.73 -9.22 -8.91
CA GLN A 71 -6.04 -10.32 -7.97
C GLN A 71 -4.79 -11.12 -7.57
N LYS A 72 -3.58 -10.52 -7.56
CA LYS A 72 -2.44 -11.25 -6.99
C LYS A 72 -2.68 -11.41 -5.50
N SER A 73 -2.57 -12.64 -4.99
CA SER A 73 -2.75 -12.87 -3.57
C SER A 73 -1.72 -12.04 -2.81
N THR A 74 -2.21 -11.19 -1.90
CA THR A 74 -1.35 -10.57 -0.91
C THR A 74 -0.68 -11.70 -0.15
N GLY A 75 0.66 -11.71 -0.12
CA GLY A 75 1.43 -12.79 0.50
C GLY A 75 0.87 -13.17 1.87
N SER A 76 0.65 -14.47 2.08
CA SER A 76 0.07 -14.97 3.32
C SER A 76 1.09 -14.89 4.45
N ASN A 77 1.15 -13.76 5.13
CA ASN A 77 1.82 -13.64 6.41
C ASN A 77 0.81 -13.94 7.53
N PRO A 78 1.04 -14.94 8.40
CA PRO A 78 0.12 -15.28 9.50
C PRO A 78 -0.17 -14.12 10.47
N ARG A 79 0.66 -13.08 10.49
CA ARG A 79 0.44 -11.87 11.31
C ARG A 79 -0.31 -10.76 10.57
N SER A 80 -0.58 -10.93 9.28
CA SER A 80 -1.35 -9.98 8.48
C SER A 80 -2.84 -10.25 8.64
N THR A 81 -3.58 -9.21 8.93
CA THR A 81 -5.04 -9.21 9.05
C THR A 81 -5.62 -8.12 8.16
N VAL A 82 -6.94 -8.12 7.94
CA VAL A 82 -7.63 -7.03 7.21
C VAL A 82 -7.29 -5.66 7.82
N ALA A 83 -7.20 -5.58 9.15
CA ALA A 83 -6.91 -4.35 9.86
C ALA A 83 -5.47 -3.85 9.65
N THR A 84 -4.50 -4.74 9.42
CA THR A 84 -3.11 -4.32 9.10
C THR A 84 -2.97 -3.94 7.63
N THR A 85 -3.69 -4.59 6.72
CA THR A 85 -3.66 -4.26 5.29
C THR A 85 -4.33 -2.92 4.97
N THR A 86 -5.37 -2.58 5.73
CA THR A 86 -6.09 -1.30 5.60
C THR A 86 -5.52 -0.19 6.49
N GLU A 87 -4.43 -0.47 7.23
CA GLU A 87 -3.81 0.43 8.22
C GLU A 87 -4.72 0.84 9.39
N ILE A 88 -5.98 0.38 9.43
CA ILE A 88 -6.93 0.65 10.52
C ILE A 88 -6.34 0.26 11.88
N TYR A 89 -5.59 -0.84 11.94
CA TYR A 89 -4.94 -1.28 13.18
C TYR A 89 -3.96 -0.24 13.73
N ASP A 90 -3.25 0.49 12.86
CA ASP A 90 -2.29 1.52 13.29
C ASP A 90 -3.01 2.73 13.89
N TYR A 91 -4.14 3.14 13.30
CA TYR A 91 -5.02 4.16 13.89
C TYR A 91 -5.58 3.71 15.24
N LEU A 92 -6.02 2.45 15.35
CA LEU A 92 -6.50 1.90 16.61
C LEU A 92 -5.41 1.89 17.68
N ARG A 93 -4.18 1.52 17.34
CA ARG A 93 -3.04 1.56 18.27
C ARG A 93 -2.80 2.97 18.80
N LEU A 94 -2.82 3.98 17.94
CA LEU A 94 -2.67 5.38 18.34
C LEU A 94 -3.84 5.85 19.22
N LEU A 95 -5.06 5.44 18.88
CA LEU A 95 -6.26 5.74 19.67
C LEU A 95 -6.13 5.15 21.09
N TYR A 96 -5.92 3.84 21.20
CA TYR A 96 -5.80 3.18 22.51
C TYR A 96 -4.56 3.63 23.29
N ALA A 97 -3.47 4.01 22.64
CA ALA A 97 -2.32 4.60 23.34
C ALA A 97 -2.66 5.96 23.98
N ARG A 98 -3.53 6.76 23.35
CA ARG A 98 -3.91 8.10 23.84
C ARG A 98 -5.02 8.09 24.88
N ILE A 99 -6.04 7.24 24.70
CA ILE A 99 -7.24 7.25 25.56
C ILE A 99 -7.45 5.94 26.35
N GLY A 100 -6.66 4.91 26.06
CA GLY A 100 -6.79 3.61 26.71
C GLY A 100 -6.35 3.68 28.16
N LYS A 101 -7.25 3.26 29.06
CA LYS A 101 -6.91 3.03 30.46
C LYS A 101 -6.31 1.63 30.57
N ALA A 102 -5.08 1.54 31.06
CA ALA A 102 -4.41 0.25 31.20
C ALA A 102 -4.90 -0.48 32.46
N HIS A 103 -5.09 -1.80 32.34
CA HIS A 103 -5.54 -2.67 33.44
C HIS A 103 -4.60 -3.86 33.60
N CYS A 104 -4.48 -4.36 34.83
CA CYS A 104 -3.72 -5.58 35.12
C CYS A 104 -4.45 -6.81 34.54
N PRO A 105 -3.79 -7.67 33.74
CA PRO A 105 -4.44 -8.83 33.12
C PRO A 105 -4.85 -9.93 34.12
N LYS A 106 -4.22 -10.02 35.29
CA LYS A 106 -4.55 -11.02 36.33
C LYS A 106 -5.69 -10.57 37.26
N THR A 107 -5.75 -9.27 37.56
CA THR A 107 -6.65 -8.74 38.62
C THR A 107 -7.71 -7.78 38.10
N GLY A 108 -7.62 -7.30 36.86
CA GLY A 108 -8.53 -6.32 36.25
C GLY A 108 -8.40 -4.89 36.80
N LYS A 109 -7.57 -4.67 37.83
CA LYS A 109 -7.40 -3.36 38.47
C LYS A 109 -6.72 -2.36 37.51
N PRO A 110 -7.09 -1.06 37.53
CA PRO A 110 -6.42 -0.05 36.71
C PRO A 110 -4.95 0.08 37.12
N LEU A 111 -4.06 0.22 36.14
CA LEU A 111 -2.65 0.48 36.39
C LEU A 111 -2.46 1.93 36.82
N ILE A 112 -1.71 2.11 37.91
CA ILE A 112 -1.30 3.41 38.43
C ILE A 112 0.21 3.56 38.25
N GLY A 113 0.67 4.80 38.06
CA GLY A 113 2.09 5.10 38.08
C GLY A 113 2.64 4.93 39.50
N TYR A 114 3.67 4.10 39.65
CA TYR A 114 4.38 3.97 40.92
C TYR A 114 5.66 4.79 40.89
N ILE A 115 5.95 5.46 42.00
CA ILE A 115 7.24 6.12 42.22
C ILE A 115 8.22 5.07 42.74
N PHE A 116 9.51 5.21 42.44
CA PHE A 116 10.57 4.24 42.78
C PHE A 116 10.49 3.70 44.23
N LYS A 117 10.15 4.57 45.20
CA LYS A 117 10.01 4.21 46.61
C LYS A 117 8.82 3.26 46.89
N GLN A 118 7.71 3.39 46.15
CA GLN A 118 6.55 2.51 46.25
C GLN A 118 6.80 1.14 45.62
N CYS A 119 7.59 1.06 44.55
CA CYS A 119 8.01 -0.23 43.97
C CYS A 119 8.91 -1.01 44.94
N CYS A 120 9.81 -0.33 45.66
CA CYS A 120 10.71 -0.99 46.62
C CYS A 120 9.94 -1.63 47.79
N CYS A 121 8.87 -1.00 48.27
CA CYS A 121 7.99 -1.56 49.31
C CYS A 121 7.10 -2.72 48.84
N LEU A 122 7.00 -2.98 47.53
CA LEU A 122 6.24 -4.13 46.99
C LEU A 122 7.10 -5.38 46.81
N LEU A 123 8.43 -5.27 46.98
CA LEU A 123 9.41 -6.35 46.82
C LEU A 123 9.95 -6.89 48.16
N TYR A 124 9.45 -6.38 49.29
CA TYR A 124 9.69 -6.84 50.65
C TYR A 124 8.34 -7.09 51.33
#